data_AF-A0AAW8AWH4-F1
#
_entry.id   AF-A0AAW8AWH4-F1
#
_cell.length_a   1.000
_cell.length_b   1.000
_cell.length_c   1.000
_cell.angle_alpha   90.00
_cell.angle_beta   90.00
_cell.angle_gamma   90.00
#
_symmetry.space_group_name_H-M   'P 1'
#
loop_
_entity.id
_entity.type
_entity.pdbx_description
1 polymer ?
#
loop_
_entity_poly.entity_id
_entity_poly.type
_entity_poly.pdbx_seq_one_letter_code
_entity_poly.pdbx_strand_id
1 'polypeptide(L)'
;ALLIFDEVQTGVGRTGALYAYMNYGVIPDVLTTAKALGGGFPVGAMLTTVKFAPHFSVGTHGTTYGGNPLASAVAGAVFEFINTPEVLNGVK
;
A
#
# COMPACT_ATOMS: atom_id res chain seq x y z
N ALA A 1 18.62 -9.38 -8.97
CA ALA A 1 17.84 -8.14 -9.14
C ALA A 1 16.67 -8.15 -8.17
N LEU A 2 16.12 -6.99 -7.81
CA LEU A 2 14.92 -6.81 -6.97
C LEU A 2 13.81 -6.22 -7.84
N LEU A 3 12.59 -6.74 -7.73
CA LEU A 3 11.41 -6.20 -8.42
C LEU A 3 10.59 -5.31 -7.48
N ILE A 4 10.44 -4.05 -7.86
CA ILE A 4 9.65 -3.07 -7.12
C ILE A 4 8.50 -2.62 -8.01
N PHE A 5 7.27 -2.75 -7.52
CA PHE A 5 6.11 -2.11 -8.15
C PHE A 5 5.72 -0.86 -7.38
N ASP A 6 5.77 0.28 -8.07
CA ASP A 6 5.26 1.54 -7.53
C ASP A 6 3.78 1.68 -7.82
N GLU A 7 2.98 1.44 -6.78
CA GLU A 7 1.53 1.46 -6.83
C GLU A 7 0.96 2.68 -6.09
N VAL A 8 1.75 3.73 -5.91
CA VAL A 8 1.28 4.99 -5.33
C VAL A 8 0.11 5.57 -6.13
N GLN A 9 0.09 5.42 -7.46
CA GLN A 9 -1.03 5.86 -8.30
C GLN A 9 -2.03 4.75 -8.62
N THR A 10 -1.55 3.53 -8.89
CA THR A 10 -2.35 2.43 -9.44
C THR A 10 -2.96 1.52 -8.38
N GLY A 11 -2.46 1.60 -7.14
CA GLY A 11 -2.92 0.81 -6.02
C GLY A 11 -4.18 1.35 -5.37
N VAL A 12 -4.57 0.69 -4.28
CA VAL A 12 -5.72 1.03 -3.45
C VAL A 12 -7.00 1.19 -4.29
N GLY A 13 -7.30 0.16 -5.10
CA GLY A 13 -8.55 0.05 -5.85
C GLY A 13 -8.63 0.82 -7.16
N ARG A 14 -7.64 1.64 -7.53
CA ARG A 14 -7.68 2.49 -8.74
C ARG A 14 -7.95 1.72 -10.04
N THR A 15 -7.51 0.48 -10.14
CA THR A 15 -7.63 -0.35 -11.35
C THR A 15 -8.77 -1.37 -11.28
N GLY A 16 -9.63 -1.30 -10.26
CA GLY A 16 -10.66 -2.32 -9.99
C GLY A 16 -10.11 -3.61 -9.38
N ALA A 17 -8.81 -3.68 -9.13
CA ALA A 17 -8.17 -4.60 -8.20
C ALA A 17 -7.60 -3.80 -7.02
N LEU A 18 -7.44 -4.43 -5.85
CA LEU A 18 -6.89 -3.74 -4.68
C LEU A 18 -5.51 -3.16 -4.98
N TYR A 19 -4.66 -3.91 -5.68
CA TYR A 19 -3.42 -3.44 -6.26
C TYR A 19 -3.32 -3.95 -7.71
N ALA A 20 -2.77 -3.13 -8.61
CA ALA A 20 -2.75 -3.46 -10.03
C ALA A 20 -1.93 -4.72 -10.32
N TYR A 21 -0.86 -5.00 -9.56
CA TYR A 21 -0.02 -6.18 -9.73
C TYR A 21 -0.82 -7.50 -9.70
N MET A 22 -1.95 -7.52 -8.99
CA MET A 22 -2.82 -8.69 -8.86
C MET A 22 -3.39 -9.15 -10.22
N ASN A 23 -3.41 -8.28 -11.23
CA ASN A 23 -3.86 -8.61 -12.58
C ASN A 23 -2.75 -9.21 -13.47
N TYR A 24 -1.48 -9.21 -13.01
CA TYR A 24 -0.33 -9.57 -13.86
C TYR A 24 0.29 -10.93 -13.53
N GLY A 25 -0.20 -11.65 -12.51
CA GLY A 25 0.33 -12.97 -12.13
C GLY A 25 1.77 -12.94 -11.59
N VAL A 26 2.31 -11.76 -11.28
CA VAL A 26 3.66 -11.55 -10.74
C VAL A 26 3.55 -10.83 -9.40
N ILE A 27 4.16 -11.41 -8.35
CA ILE A 27 4.23 -10.79 -7.02
C ILE A 27 5.55 -10.04 -6.92
N PRO A 28 5.56 -8.71 -6.68
CA PRO A 28 6.80 -7.95 -6.52
C PRO A 28 7.49 -8.25 -5.19
N ASP A 29 8.80 -8.03 -5.11
CA ASP A 29 9.55 -8.14 -3.86
C ASP A 29 9.23 -6.98 -2.90
N VAL A 30 8.94 -5.81 -3.46
CA VAL A 30 8.55 -4.59 -2.76
C VAL A 30 7.38 -3.91 -3.49
N LEU A 31 6.42 -3.38 -2.73
CA LEU A 31 5.33 -2.55 -3.24
C LEU A 31 5.28 -1.23 -2.48
N THR A 32 5.24 -0.10 -3.20
CA THR A 32 5.01 1.23 -2.60
C THR A 32 3.57 1.68 -2.83
N THR A 33 2.96 2.32 -1.82
CA THR A 33 1.56 2.76 -1.86
C THR A 33 1.38 4.04 -1.04
N ALA A 34 0.48 4.93 -1.49
CA ALA A 34 0.13 6.19 -0.82
C ALA A 34 -1.19 6.73 -1.44
N LYS A 35 -1.32 8.04 -1.66
CA LYS A 35 -2.47 8.70 -2.31
C LYS A 35 -3.82 8.23 -1.76
N ALA A 36 -4.49 7.33 -2.49
CA ALA A 36 -5.79 6.79 -2.11
C ALA A 36 -5.75 6.06 -0.76
N LEU A 37 -4.59 5.52 -0.32
CA LEU A 37 -4.41 4.95 1.02
C LEU A 37 -4.83 5.91 2.13
N GLY A 38 -4.59 7.21 1.94
CA GLY A 38 -4.89 8.22 2.95
C GLY A 38 -6.26 8.87 2.83
N GLY A 39 -7.02 8.60 1.76
CA GLY A 39 -8.29 9.31 1.51
C GLY A 39 -8.16 10.84 1.55
N GLY A 40 -6.98 11.39 1.25
CA GLY A 40 -6.67 12.81 1.38
C GLY A 40 -5.77 13.19 2.57
N PHE A 41 -5.62 12.32 3.57
CA PHE A 41 -4.65 12.51 4.65
C PHE A 41 -3.23 12.06 4.22
N PRO A 42 -2.14 12.75 4.64
CA PRO A 42 -0.78 12.34 4.28
C PRO A 42 -0.37 11.01 4.93
N VAL A 43 -0.32 9.95 4.12
CA VAL A 43 0.21 8.63 4.51
C VAL A 43 0.73 7.88 3.29
N GLY A 44 1.80 7.14 3.50
CA GLY A 44 2.37 6.20 2.53
C GLY A 44 2.92 4.98 3.26
N ALA A 45 3.04 3.87 2.54
CA ALA A 45 3.60 2.63 3.04
C ALA A 45 4.44 1.95 1.98
N MET A 46 5.39 1.15 2.45
CA MET A 46 6.17 0.23 1.64
C MET A 46 5.99 -1.16 2.24
N LEU A 47 5.56 -2.11 1.42
CA LEU A 47 5.42 -3.50 1.78
C LEU A 47 6.57 -4.29 1.18
N THR A 48 7.03 -5.31 1.88
CA THR A 48 8.05 -6.22 1.37
C THR A 48 7.78 -7.64 1.85
N THR A 49 8.37 -8.63 1.17
CA THR A 49 8.24 -10.03 1.57
C THR A 49 9.05 -10.33 2.82
N VAL A 50 8.69 -11.42 3.51
CA VAL A 50 9.42 -11.92 4.69
C VAL A 50 10.91 -12.18 4.44
N LYS A 51 11.28 -12.43 3.18
CA LYS A 51 12.68 -12.62 2.76
C LYS A 51 13.51 -11.34 2.92
N PHE A 52 12.91 -10.17 2.67
CA PHE A 52 13.61 -8.88 2.70
C PHE A 52 13.31 -8.05 3.96
N ALA A 53 12.22 -8.35 4.67
CA ALA A 53 11.88 -7.71 5.95
C ALA A 53 13.03 -7.63 6.96
N PRO A 54 13.93 -8.65 7.12
CA PRO A 54 15.05 -8.58 8.07
C PRO A 54 16.05 -7.45 7.81
N HIS A 55 16.08 -6.87 6.61
CA HIS A 55 16.93 -5.72 6.30
C HIS A 55 16.41 -4.40 6.91
N PHE A 56 15.15 -4.36 7.36
CA PHE A 56 14.55 -3.21 8.05
C PHE A 56 14.62 -3.39 9.57
N SER A 57 15.84 -3.55 10.10
CA SER A 57 16.07 -3.65 11.54
C SER A 57 15.94 -2.30 12.25
N VAL A 58 15.85 -2.33 13.58
CA VAL A 58 15.79 -1.13 14.41
C VAL A 58 16.92 -0.16 14.04
N GLY A 59 16.56 1.09 13.74
CA GLY A 59 17.51 2.16 13.38
C GLY A 59 17.87 2.27 11.90
N THR A 60 17.45 1.35 11.01
CA THR A 60 17.77 1.45 9.57
C THR A 60 16.89 2.47 8.84
N HIS A 61 15.66 2.63 9.30
CA HIS A 61 14.68 3.56 8.73
C HIS A 61 13.88 4.19 9.86
N GLY A 62 13.66 5.50 9.76
CA GLY A 62 12.94 6.25 10.77
C GLY A 62 12.38 7.53 10.18
N THR A 63 11.29 8.00 10.75
CA THR A 63 10.63 9.25 10.39
C THR A 63 9.85 9.73 11.61
N THR A 64 9.93 11.03 11.89
CA THR A 64 9.26 11.64 13.05
C THR A 64 7.75 11.43 13.03
N TYR A 65 7.13 11.40 11.85
CA TYR A 65 5.68 11.30 11.69
C TYR A 65 5.20 9.99 11.06
N GLY A 66 6.11 9.12 10.60
CA GLY A 66 5.69 7.86 9.97
C GLY A 66 5.09 6.90 10.98
N GLY A 67 4.05 6.17 10.56
CA GLY A 67 3.33 5.22 11.41
C GLY A 67 2.58 5.88 12.57
N ASN A 68 2.33 7.20 12.53
CA ASN A 68 1.60 7.86 13.60
C ASN A 68 0.17 7.30 13.74
N PRO A 69 -0.43 7.34 14.94
CA PRO A 69 -1.73 6.72 15.19
C PRO A 69 -2.86 7.28 14.31
N LEU A 70 -2.86 8.59 14.02
CA LEU A 70 -3.89 9.21 13.19
C LEU A 70 -3.81 8.73 11.74
N ALA A 71 -2.61 8.75 11.14
CA ALA A 71 -2.39 8.22 9.79
C ALA A 71 -2.80 6.74 9.69
N SER A 72 -2.48 5.95 10.72
CA SER A 72 -2.81 4.52 10.77
C SER A 72 -4.32 4.29 10.87
N ALA A 73 -5.03 5.06 11.69
CA ALA A 73 -6.48 4.98 11.81
C ALA A 73 -7.20 5.38 10.51
N VAL A 74 -6.76 6.49 9.88
CA VAL A 74 -7.30 6.92 8.59
C VAL A 74 -7.03 5.88 7.50
N ALA A 75 -5.80 5.40 7.38
CA ALA A 75 -5.45 4.40 6.38
C ALA A 75 -6.22 3.09 6.58
N GLY A 76 -6.43 2.65 7.83
CA GLY A 76 -7.25 1.49 8.16
C GLY A 76 -8.70 1.66 7.68
N ALA A 77 -9.35 2.76 8.05
CA ALA A 77 -10.74 3.03 7.66
C ALA A 77 -10.92 3.15 6.14
N VAL A 78 -9.98 3.83 5.46
CA VAL A 78 -10.00 3.96 3.99
C VAL A 78 -9.78 2.61 3.31
N PHE A 79 -8.84 1.81 3.81
CA PHE A 79 -8.57 0.48 3.29
C PHE A 79 -9.78 -0.45 3.46
N GLU A 80 -10.40 -0.47 4.63
CA GLU A 80 -11.61 -1.26 4.90
C GLU A 80 -12.76 -0.89 3.97
N PHE A 81 -12.95 0.41 3.72
CA PHE A 81 -13.97 0.88 2.80
C PHE A 81 -13.70 0.45 1.34
N ILE A 82 -12.46 0.65 0.86
CA ILE A 82 -12.08 0.39 -0.53
C ILE A 82 -11.99 -1.10 -0.83
N ASN A 83 -11.49 -1.92 0.10
CA ASN A 83 -11.25 -3.34 -0.11
C ASN A 83 -12.52 -4.19 0.03
N THR A 84 -13.57 -3.79 -0.69
CA THR A 84 -14.86 -4.48 -0.75
C THR A 84 -15.23 -4.80 -2.20
N PRO A 85 -15.93 -5.92 -2.47
CA PRO A 85 -16.41 -6.22 -3.82
C PRO A 85 -17.25 -5.08 -4.40
N GLU A 86 -18.09 -4.43 -3.59
CA GLU A 86 -18.97 -3.35 -4.02
C GLU A 86 -18.18 -2.17 -4.59
N VAL A 87 -17.13 -1.71 -3.88
CA VAL A 87 -16.30 -0.59 -4.33
C VAL A 87 -15.40 -1.01 -5.49
N LEU A 88 -14.72 -2.15 -5.40
CA LEU A 88 -13.78 -2.60 -6.44
C LEU A 88 -14.46 -2.93 -7.77
N ASN A 89 -15.65 -3.57 -7.74
CA ASN A 89 -16.41 -3.86 -8.95
C ASN A 89 -17.02 -2.60 -9.57
N GLY A 90 -17.32 -1.56 -8.77
CA GLY A 90 -17.84 -0.28 -9.27
C GLY A 90 -16.83 0.56 -10.07
N VAL A 91 -15.55 0.15 -10.12
CA VAL A 91 -14.51 0.79 -10.94
C VAL A 91 -14.45 0.20 -12.35
N LYS A 92 -14.97 -1.02 -12.55
CA LYS A 92 -14.92 -1.74 -13.84
C LYS A 92 -16.08 -1.40 -14.77
#